data_AF-A0A1G2X4J8-F1
#
_entry.id   AF-A0A1G2X4J8-F1
#
_cell.length_a   1.000
_cell.length_b   1.000
_cell.length_c   1.000
_cell.angle_alpha   90.00
_cell.angle_beta   90.00
_cell.angle_gamma   90.00
#
_symmetry.space_group_name_H-M   'P 1'
#
loop_
_entity.id
_entity.type
_entity.pdbx_description
1 polymer ?
#
loop_
_entity_poly.entity_id
_entity_poly.type
_entity_poly.pdbx_seq_one_letter_code
_entity_poly.pdbx_strand_id
1 'polypeptide(L)' 'MARRTAHAASLQVCGTLKVLLEAKSEDLTKRIEPLVDRLAGAGLWISEDVRHRVLAIAGE' A
#
# COMPACT_ATOMS: atom_id res chain seq x y z
N MET A 1 -14.81 -16.57 7.72
CA MET A 1 -13.68 -15.68 7.38
C MET A 1 -14.12 -14.70 6.31
N ALA A 2 -14.79 -13.61 6.69
CA ALA A 2 -15.49 -12.74 5.72
C ALA A 2 -15.66 -11.29 6.23
N ARG A 3 -14.70 -10.76 7.01
CA ARG A 3 -14.76 -9.37 7.53
C ARG A 3 -13.40 -8.65 7.55
N ARG A 4 -12.43 -9.07 6.73
CA ARG A 4 -11.13 -8.40 6.59
C ARG A 4 -10.86 -7.81 5.21
N THR A 5 -11.81 -7.90 4.29
CA THR A 5 -11.94 -6.98 3.15
C THR A 5 -12.71 -5.74 3.59
N ALA A 6 -12.32 -5.19 4.75
CA ALA A 6 -12.95 -4.00 5.29
C ALA A 6 -12.53 -2.81 4.44
N HIS A 7 -13.48 -2.32 3.65
CA HIS A 7 -13.44 -0.99 3.06
C HIS A 7 -12.21 -0.74 2.18
N ALA A 8 -12.28 -1.26 0.94
CA ALA A 8 -11.73 -0.55 -0.21
C ALA A 8 -12.44 0.82 -0.32
N ALA A 9 -12.09 1.73 0.59
CA ALA A 9 -12.64 3.06 0.71
C ALA A 9 -12.14 3.88 -0.47
N SER A 10 -12.78 3.70 -1.63
CA SER A 10 -12.79 4.61 -2.78
C SER A 10 -11.46 5.30 -3.09
N LEU A 11 -10.34 4.61 -2.88
CA LEU A 11 -9.03 5.09 -3.26
C LEU A 11 -8.69 4.36 -4.55
N GLN A 12 -8.73 5.07 -5.67
CA GLN A 12 -8.08 4.65 -6.90
C GLN A 12 -6.56 4.64 -6.66
N VAL A 13 -6.04 3.77 -5.78
CA VAL A 13 -4.63 3.41 -5.82
C VAL A 13 -4.48 2.51 -7.04
N CYS A 14 -4.27 3.13 -8.20
CA CYS A 14 -3.98 2.40 -9.43
C CYS A 14 -2.50 1.99 -9.46
N GLY A 15 -2.21 0.82 -10.03
CA GLY A 15 -0.85 0.38 -10.40
C GLY A 15 -0.02 -0.23 -9.27
N THR A 16 1.26 0.11 -9.21
CA THR A 16 2.30 -0.57 -8.42
C THR A 16 2.03 -0.64 -6.91
N LEU A 17 1.44 0.41 -6.33
CA LEU A 17 1.15 0.45 -4.88
C LEU A 17 0.08 -0.58 -4.48
N LYS A 18 -0.85 -0.92 -5.39
CA LYS A 18 -1.84 -1.98 -5.15
C LYS A 18 -1.18 -3.35 -5.04
N VAL A 19 -0.16 -3.62 -5.86
CA VAL A 19 0.62 -4.86 -5.80
C VAL A 19 1.32 -5.01 -4.44
N LEU A 20 1.83 -3.91 -3.87
CA LEU A 20 2.43 -3.94 -2.53
C LEU A 20 1.40 -4.28 -1.44
N LEU A 21 0.21 -3.70 -1.52
CA LEU A 21 -0.88 -3.98 -0.59
C LEU A 21 -1.37 -5.43 -0.70
N GLU A 22 -1.52 -5.95 -1.91
CA GLU A 22 -1.87 -7.36 -2.16
C GLU A 22 -0.79 -8.30 -1.62
N ALA A 23 0.49 -8.02 -1.90
CA ALA A 23 1.60 -8.81 -1.38
C ALA A 23 1.63 -8.84 0.16
N LYS A 24 1.28 -7.73 0.83
CA LYS A 24 1.16 -7.73 2.30
C LYS A 24 -0.05 -8.53 2.78
N SER A 25 -1.21 -8.41 2.11
CA SER A 25 -2.42 -9.15 2.46
C SER A 25 -2.28 -10.66 2.27
N GLU A 26 -1.38 -11.09 1.38
CA GLU A 26 -1.01 -12.49 1.18
C GLU A 26 0.17 -12.95 2.04
N ASP A 27 0.58 -12.14 3.03
CA ASP A 27 1.73 -12.40 3.92
C ASP A 27 3.08 -12.60 3.19
N LEU A 28 3.18 -12.20 1.91
CA LEU A 28 4.43 -12.27 1.11
C LEU A 28 5.46 -11.23 1.58
N THR A 29 5.00 -10.15 2.21
CA THR A 29 5.87 -9.17 2.87
C THR A 29 5.28 -8.73 4.20
N LYS A 30 6.15 -8.51 5.21
CA LYS A 30 5.75 -8.05 6.55
C LYS A 30 5.49 -6.54 6.62
N ARG A 31 6.17 -5.77 5.76
CA ARG A 31 6.08 -4.30 5.72
C ARG A 31 6.15 -3.81 4.28
N ILE A 32 5.40 -2.76 3.98
CA ILE A 32 5.40 -2.11 2.66
C ILE A 32 6.06 -0.74 2.69
N GLU A 33 6.19 -0.08 3.84
CA GLU A 33 6.90 1.20 3.98
C GLU A 33 8.26 1.23 3.27
N PRO A 34 9.21 0.30 3.53
CA PRO A 34 10.51 0.34 2.87
C PRO A 34 10.43 0.13 1.35
N LEU A 35 9.35 -0.51 0.87
CA LEU A 35 9.14 -0.72 -0.57
C LEU A 35 8.56 0.54 -1.22
N VAL A 36 7.64 1.23 -0.53
CA VAL A 36 7.08 2.52 -0.95
C VAL A 36 8.18 3.57 -1.01
N ASP A 37 9.04 3.66 0.01
CA ASP A 37 10.15 4.61 0.05
C ASP A 37 11.19 4.31 -1.05
N ARG A 38 11.42 3.03 -1.36
CA ARG A 38 12.29 2.64 -2.47
C ARG A 38 11.71 3.03 -3.83
N LEU A 39 10.40 2.91 -4.03
CA LEU A 39 9.75 3.37 -5.25
C LEU A 39 9.87 4.90 -5.40
N ALA A 40 9.67 5.63 -4.31
CA ALA A 40 9.86 7.09 -4.28
C ALA A 40 11.30 7.46 -4.65
N GLY A 41 12.29 6.80 -4.04
CA GLY A 41 13.71 6.99 -4.36
C GLY A 41 14.11 6.57 -5.78
N ALA A 42 13.36 5.67 -6.41
CA ALA A 42 13.57 5.23 -7.79
C ALA A 42 12.92 6.16 -8.84
N GLY A 43 12.28 7.26 -8.41
CA GLY A 43 11.67 8.24 -9.29
C GLY A 43 10.16 8.08 -9.51
N LEU A 44 9.50 7.16 -8.79
CA LEU A 44 8.04 7.15 -8.74
C LEU A 44 7.57 8.30 -7.85
N TRP A 45 6.89 9.28 -8.43
CA TRP A 45 6.35 10.36 -7.62
C TRP A 45 5.14 9.89 -6.82
N ILE A 46 5.24 9.96 -5.49
CA ILE A 46 4.19 9.60 -4.54
C ILE A 46 4.00 10.79 -3.61
N SER A 47 2.81 11.37 -3.59
CA SER A 47 2.47 12.42 -2.64
C SER A 47 2.44 11.87 -1.21
N GLU A 48 2.82 12.69 -0.23
CA GLU A 48 2.80 12.30 1.20
C GLU A 48 1.42 11.81 1.67
N ASP A 49 0.33 12.41 1.19
CA ASP A 49 -1.04 11.95 1.47
C ASP A 49 -1.27 10.52 0.98
N VAL A 50 -0.80 10.21 -0.24
CA VAL A 50 -0.89 8.87 -0.83
C VAL A 50 -0.03 7.87 -0.04
N ARG A 51 1.18 8.27 0.36
CA ARG A 51 2.08 7.46 1.20
C ARG A 51 1.39 7.11 2.52
N HIS A 52 0.97 8.12 3.28
CA HIS A 52 0.28 7.93 4.57
C HIS A 52 -0.94 7.04 4.45
N ARG A 53 -1.75 7.25 3.42
CA ARG A 53 -2.99 6.50 3.23
C ARG A 53 -2.73 5.04 2.86
N VAL A 54 -1.71 4.76 2.03
CA VAL A 54 -1.27 3.38 1.71
C VAL A 54 -0.76 2.66 2.95
N LEU A 55 0.06 3.32 3.77
CA LEU A 55 0.58 2.74 5.02
C LEU A 55 -0.56 2.47 6.02
N ALA A 56 -1.50 3.41 6.16
CA ALA A 56 -2.68 3.22 7.00
C ALA A 56 -3.53 2.01 6.57
N ILE A 57 -3.72 1.79 5.26
CA ILE A 57 -4.42 0.60 4.74
C ILE A 57 -3.64 -0.68 5.06
N ALA A 58 -2.31 -0.63 4.99
CA ALA A 58 -1.44 -1.72 5.38
C ALA A 58 -1.39 -1.95 6.90
N GLY A 59 -1.90 -1.04 7.73
CA GLY A 59 -1.76 -1.09 9.18
C GLY A 59 -0.32 -0.80 9.64
N GLU A 60 0.40 0.05 8.90
CA GLU A 60 1.72 0.61 9.22
C GLU A 60 1.62 2.10 9.58
#